data_AF-A0A3A8IIL7-F1
#
_entry.id   AF-A0A3A8IIL7-F1
#
_cell.length_a   1.000
_cell.length_b   1.000
_cell.length_c   1.000
_cell.angle_alpha   90.00
_cell.angle_beta   90.00
_cell.angle_gamma   90.00
#
_symmetry.space_group_name_H-M   'P 1'
#
loop_
_entity.id
_entity.type
_entity.pdbx_description
1 polymer ?
#
loop_
_entity_poly.entity_id
_entity_poly.type
_entity_poly.pdbx_seq_one_letter_code
_entity_poly.pdbx_strand_id
1 'polypeptide(L)'
;MLGKLWTESSSEDDKMRLEVAMDALQFIYDMGQSQLFRVYHQAIEEQEPPFVFASFDTRPEADAWLMAQNPVPDRAAVLVAGEYFKVMDLPELGKGTRRLLSSPILKFYLQDMWEKAKAPVALFSTREEAETWLREQPEPPRQVAILIDGKPYLAAWHHRIQLRILYPLTPPEAAPT
;
A
#
# COMPACT_ATOMS: atom_id res chain seq x y z
N MET A 1 3.49 -23.96 -13.81
CA MET A 1 2.68 -23.40 -14.91
C MET A 1 3.52 -22.55 -15.86
N LEU A 2 4.33 -21.59 -15.37
CA LEU A 2 5.19 -20.74 -16.23
C LEU A 2 6.19 -21.52 -17.10
N GLY A 3 6.97 -22.45 -16.53
CA GLY A 3 7.90 -23.26 -17.33
C GLY A 3 7.24 -24.16 -18.39
N LYS A 4 5.98 -24.55 -18.16
CA LYS A 4 5.18 -25.27 -19.15
C LYS A 4 4.78 -24.32 -20.31
N LEU A 5 4.26 -23.14 -20.00
CA LEU A 5 3.92 -22.12 -21.00
C LEU A 5 5.15 -21.68 -21.82
N TRP A 6 6.33 -21.62 -21.19
CA TRP A 6 7.57 -21.33 -21.89
C TRP A 6 7.92 -22.42 -22.92
N THR A 7 7.79 -23.70 -22.52
CA THR A 7 8.06 -24.85 -23.41
C THR A 7 7.07 -24.92 -24.57
N GLU A 8 5.82 -24.52 -24.33
CA GLU A 8 4.73 -24.57 -25.30
C GLU A 8 4.68 -23.34 -26.22
N SER A 9 5.37 -22.25 -25.88
CA SER A 9 5.39 -21.04 -26.70
C SER A 9 6.25 -21.23 -27.96
N SER A 10 5.72 -20.83 -29.11
CA SER A 10 6.47 -20.72 -30.37
C SER A 10 6.98 -19.30 -30.64
N SER A 11 6.66 -18.33 -29.78
CA SER A 11 7.06 -16.94 -29.89
C SER A 11 8.27 -16.67 -29.01
N GLU A 12 9.37 -16.22 -29.61
CA GLU A 12 10.60 -15.89 -28.88
C GLU A 12 10.40 -14.69 -27.93
N ASP A 13 9.58 -13.71 -28.32
CA ASP A 13 9.22 -12.58 -27.45
C ASP A 13 8.45 -13.04 -26.20
N ASP A 14 7.56 -14.02 -26.34
CA ASP A 14 6.80 -14.56 -25.21
C ASP A 14 7.70 -15.41 -24.30
N LYS A 15 8.61 -16.20 -24.87
CA LYS A 15 9.61 -16.93 -24.09
C LYS A 15 10.47 -15.99 -23.26
N MET A 16 10.97 -14.92 -23.87
CA MET A 16 11.77 -13.90 -23.17
C MET A 16 11.00 -13.28 -22.00
N ARG A 17 9.72 -12.91 -22.20
CA ARG A 17 8.87 -12.37 -21.11
C ARG A 17 8.66 -13.39 -19.99
N LEU A 18 8.45 -14.65 -20.33
CA LEU A 18 8.27 -15.74 -19.37
C LEU A 18 9.56 -16.02 -18.59
N GLU A 19 10.72 -15.98 -19.24
CA GLU A 19 12.04 -16.09 -18.59
C GLU A 19 12.24 -14.98 -17.57
N VAL A 20 12.01 -13.72 -17.96
CA VAL A 20 12.11 -12.58 -17.03
C VAL A 20 11.19 -12.76 -15.82
N ALA A 21 9.98 -13.27 -16.02
CA ALA A 21 9.06 -13.55 -14.92
C ALA A 21 9.56 -14.69 -14.00
N MET A 22 10.16 -15.75 -14.57
CA MET A 22 10.76 -16.83 -13.80
C MET A 22 11.98 -16.35 -13.02
N ASP A 23 12.84 -15.54 -13.63
CA ASP A 23 14.01 -14.94 -12.98
C ASP A 23 13.61 -14.02 -11.82
N ALA A 24 12.52 -13.26 -11.95
CA ALA A 24 11.99 -12.45 -10.85
C ALA A 24 11.55 -13.31 -9.65
N LEU A 25 10.90 -14.45 -9.90
CA LEU A 25 10.52 -15.39 -8.84
C LEU A 25 11.76 -16.03 -8.19
N GLN A 26 12.75 -16.39 -9.01
CA GLN A 26 14.01 -16.96 -8.53
C GLN A 26 14.78 -15.94 -7.70
N PHE A 27 14.82 -14.67 -8.11
CA PHE A 27 15.42 -13.58 -7.35
C PHE A 27 14.77 -13.41 -5.97
N ILE A 28 13.43 -13.43 -5.89
CA ILE A 28 12.73 -13.38 -4.59
C ILE A 28 13.16 -14.53 -3.68
N TYR A 29 13.34 -15.73 -4.22
CA TYR A 29 13.80 -16.89 -3.47
C TYR A 29 15.26 -16.74 -3.02
N ASP A 30 16.17 -16.47 -3.96
CA ASP A 30 17.62 -16.37 -3.70
C ASP A 30 17.96 -15.23 -2.74
N MET A 31 17.19 -14.13 -2.77
CA MET A 31 17.33 -13.01 -1.84
C MET A 31 16.64 -13.25 -0.49
N GLY A 32 16.09 -14.45 -0.24
CA GLY A 32 15.43 -14.81 1.01
C GLY A 32 14.12 -14.04 1.27
N GLN A 33 13.48 -13.50 0.23
CA GLN A 33 12.31 -12.65 0.34
C GLN A 33 10.98 -13.43 0.31
N SER A 34 11.01 -14.76 0.30
CA SER A 34 9.81 -15.59 0.18
C SER A 34 8.77 -15.34 1.28
N GLN A 35 9.19 -15.10 2.52
CA GLN A 35 8.25 -14.80 3.61
C GLN A 35 7.63 -13.41 3.47
N LEU A 36 8.41 -12.42 3.00
CA LEU A 36 7.88 -11.09 2.71
C LEU A 36 6.87 -11.14 1.57
N PHE A 37 7.14 -11.93 0.53
CA PHE A 37 6.20 -12.15 -0.56
C PHE A 37 4.91 -12.84 -0.10
N ARG A 38 5.00 -13.84 0.80
CA ARG A 38 3.82 -14.48 1.39
C ARG A 38 2.93 -13.50 2.14
N VAL A 39 3.53 -12.64 2.97
CA VAL A 39 2.80 -11.59 3.70
C VAL A 39 2.14 -10.62 2.73
N TYR A 40 2.85 -10.19 1.68
CA TYR A 40 2.28 -9.35 0.62
C TYR A 40 1.08 -10.00 -0.08
N HIS A 41 1.19 -11.29 -0.42
CA HIS A 41 0.09 -12.03 -1.05
C HIS A 41 -1.14 -12.13 -0.13
N GLN A 42 -0.93 -12.49 1.13
CA GLN A 42 -2.01 -12.57 2.12
C GLN A 42 -2.70 -11.22 2.31
N ALA A 43 -1.93 -10.12 2.34
CA ALA A 43 -2.49 -8.77 2.43
C ALA A 43 -3.42 -8.43 1.27
N ILE A 44 -3.13 -8.91 0.04
CA ILE A 44 -4.03 -8.74 -1.11
C ILE A 44 -5.33 -9.53 -0.91
N GLU A 45 -5.24 -10.78 -0.45
CA GLU A 45 -6.42 -11.63 -0.22
C GLU A 45 -7.32 -11.08 0.88
N GLU A 46 -6.71 -10.53 1.95
CA GLU A 46 -7.41 -9.88 3.06
C GLU A 46 -7.86 -8.44 2.72
N GLN A 47 -7.58 -7.97 1.49
CA GLN A 47 -7.86 -6.62 1.00
C GLN A 47 -7.29 -5.53 1.92
N GLU A 48 -6.15 -5.77 2.54
CA GLU A 48 -5.50 -4.85 3.47
C GLU A 48 -5.23 -3.47 2.84
N PRO A 49 -5.02 -2.43 3.67
CA PRO A 49 -4.53 -1.14 3.20
C PRO A 49 -3.33 -1.29 2.27
N PRO A 50 -3.23 -0.46 1.21
CA PRO A 50 -2.15 -0.57 0.25
C PRO A 50 -0.77 -0.56 0.92
N PHE A 51 0.10 -1.47 0.48
CA PHE A 51 1.38 -1.70 1.12
C PHE A 51 2.24 -0.43 1.18
N VAL A 52 2.77 -0.12 2.36
CA VAL A 52 3.65 1.02 2.62
C VAL A 52 4.96 0.58 3.25
N PHE A 53 6.05 1.22 2.83
CA PHE A 53 7.41 0.94 3.28
C PHE A 53 7.75 1.68 4.57
N ALA A 54 7.31 2.93 4.67
CA ALA A 54 7.53 3.81 5.81
C ALA A 54 6.42 4.88 5.89
N SER A 55 6.29 5.52 7.05
CA SER A 55 5.41 6.66 7.28
C SER A 55 6.15 7.80 7.95
N PHE A 56 5.79 9.03 7.59
CA PHE A 56 6.37 10.26 8.11
C PHE A 56 5.25 11.25 8.43
N ASP A 57 5.44 12.05 9.47
CA ASP A 57 4.47 13.08 9.84
C ASP A 57 4.61 14.29 8.90
N THR A 58 5.82 14.56 8.41
CA THR A 58 6.10 15.74 7.58
C THR A 58 6.85 15.42 6.29
N ARG A 59 6.66 16.28 5.29
CA ARG A 59 7.38 16.18 4.00
C ARG A 59 8.90 16.31 4.14
N PRO A 60 9.45 17.25 4.93
CA PRO A 60 10.90 17.35 5.13
C PRO A 60 11.52 16.08 5.72
N GLU A 61 10.85 15.42 6.68
CA GLU A 61 11.31 14.14 7.24
C GLU A 61 11.37 13.04 6.18
N ALA A 62 10.31 12.93 5.37
CA ALA A 62 10.24 11.94 4.30
C ALA A 62 11.32 12.16 3.23
N ASP A 63 11.56 13.41 2.83
CA ASP A 63 12.60 13.75 1.86
C ASP A 63 14.01 13.48 2.43
N ALA A 64 14.25 13.79 3.71
CA ALA A 64 15.52 13.49 4.38
C ALA A 64 15.75 11.97 4.47
N TRP A 65 14.72 11.20 4.83
CA TRP A 65 14.77 9.74 4.82
C TRP A 65 15.10 9.20 3.43
N LEU A 66 14.43 9.70 2.39
CA LEU A 66 14.65 9.27 1.00
C LEU A 66 16.10 9.50 0.57
N MET A 67 16.69 10.63 0.95
CA MET A 67 18.08 10.98 0.62
C MET A 67 19.10 10.11 1.38
N ALA A 68 18.73 9.55 2.53
CA ALA A 68 19.58 8.65 3.30
C ALA A 68 19.56 7.19 2.81
N GLN A 69 18.60 6.80 1.97
CA GLN A 69 18.47 5.40 1.53
C GLN A 69 19.58 4.97 0.57
N ASN A 70 20.14 3.79 0.82
CA ASN A 70 21.04 3.08 -0.09
C ASN A 70 20.97 1.55 0.18
N PRO A 71 20.48 0.72 -0.75
CA PRO A 71 19.88 1.10 -2.03
C PRO A 71 18.59 1.91 -1.87
N VAL A 72 18.23 2.70 -2.87
CA VAL A 72 16.94 3.41 -2.90
C VAL A 72 15.82 2.38 -3.07
N PRO A 73 14.76 2.41 -2.24
CA PRO A 73 13.61 1.53 -2.40
C PRO A 73 12.71 2.07 -3.54
N ASP A 74 13.20 1.99 -4.78
CA ASP A 74 12.49 2.51 -5.96
C ASP A 74 11.08 1.91 -6.07
N ARG A 75 10.10 2.75 -6.43
CA ARG A 75 8.66 2.44 -6.54
C ARG A 75 7.97 1.99 -5.25
N ALA A 76 8.68 1.96 -4.12
CA ALA A 76 8.04 1.74 -2.83
C ALA A 76 7.04 2.86 -2.53
N ALA A 77 5.91 2.50 -1.91
CA ALA A 77 4.98 3.49 -1.39
C ALA A 77 5.38 3.91 0.03
N VAL A 78 5.21 5.18 0.36
CA VAL A 78 5.38 5.73 1.71
C VAL A 78 4.18 6.60 2.06
N LEU A 79 3.94 6.77 3.36
CA LEU A 79 2.96 7.75 3.86
C LEU A 79 3.67 9.02 4.31
N VAL A 80 3.14 10.16 3.92
CA VAL A 80 3.58 11.47 4.41
C VAL A 80 2.34 12.24 4.83
N ALA A 81 2.24 12.58 6.11
CA ALA A 81 1.05 13.21 6.69
C ALA A 81 -0.27 12.47 6.37
N GLY A 82 -0.21 11.13 6.30
CA GLY A 82 -1.36 10.28 5.98
C GLY A 82 -1.68 10.13 4.47
N GLU A 83 -0.96 10.82 3.60
CA GLU A 83 -1.10 10.71 2.14
C GLU A 83 -0.07 9.78 1.53
N TYR A 84 -0.41 9.11 0.42
CA TYR A 84 0.48 8.16 -0.24
C TYR A 84 1.39 8.84 -1.25
N PHE A 85 2.66 8.48 -1.18
CA PHE A 85 3.68 8.87 -2.15
C PHE A 85 4.42 7.64 -2.66
N LYS A 86 4.90 7.70 -3.90
CA LYS A 86 5.82 6.74 -4.50
C LYS A 86 7.22 7.30 -4.51
N VAL A 87 8.16 6.47 -4.05
CA VAL A 87 9.60 6.70 -4.23
C VAL A 87 9.92 6.51 -5.70
N MET A 88 10.63 7.48 -6.28
CA MET A 88 11.16 7.40 -7.63
C MET A 88 12.65 7.69 -7.58
N ASP A 89 13.47 6.71 -7.97
CA ASP A 89 14.86 6.93 -8.34
C ASP A 89 14.92 7.30 -9.83
N LEU A 90 15.45 8.50 -10.14
CA LEU A 90 15.42 9.10 -11.47
C LEU A 90 16.84 9.40 -11.95
N PRO A 91 17.73 8.39 -12.09
CA PRO A 91 19.13 8.59 -12.46
C PRO A 91 19.29 9.30 -13.82
N GLU A 92 18.31 9.17 -14.71
CA GLU A 92 18.25 9.83 -16.03
C GLU A 92 18.16 11.37 -15.95
N LEU A 93 17.66 11.91 -14.83
CA LEU A 93 17.60 13.36 -14.60
C LEU A 93 18.87 13.89 -13.89
N GLY A 94 19.81 13.00 -13.54
CA GLY A 94 21.06 13.31 -12.87
C GLY A 94 21.33 12.36 -11.70
N LYS A 95 22.62 12.07 -11.44
CA LYS A 95 23.04 11.16 -10.37
C LYS A 95 22.48 11.61 -9.01
N GLY A 96 21.77 10.70 -8.33
CA GLY A 96 21.18 10.95 -7.01
C GLY A 96 19.88 11.74 -7.04
N THR A 97 19.28 11.96 -8.22
CA THR A 97 17.94 12.54 -8.34
C THR A 97 16.90 11.54 -7.89
N ARG A 98 16.22 11.85 -6.78
CA ARG A 98 15.16 11.02 -6.20
C ARG A 98 14.02 11.90 -5.73
N ARG A 99 12.79 11.43 -5.90
CA ARG A 99 11.58 12.21 -5.58
C ARG A 99 10.50 11.36 -4.94
N LEU A 100 9.68 12.01 -4.11
CA LEU A 100 8.38 11.49 -3.68
C LEU A 100 7.28 12.09 -4.56
N LEU A 101 6.61 11.22 -5.33
CA LEU A 101 5.48 11.60 -6.18
C LEU A 101 4.16 11.20 -5.52
N SER A 102 3.18 12.10 -5.49
CA SER A 102 1.86 11.78 -4.94
C SER A 102 1.25 10.60 -5.69
N SER A 103 0.61 9.69 -4.95
CA SER A 103 0.00 8.49 -5.50
C SER A 103 -1.51 8.51 -5.27
N PRO A 104 -2.32 8.31 -6.32
CA PRO A 104 -3.78 8.24 -6.19
C PRO A 104 -4.28 6.92 -5.58
N ILE A 105 -3.37 6.02 -5.16
CA ILE A 105 -3.72 4.66 -4.71
C ILE A 105 -4.71 4.67 -3.53
N LEU A 106 -4.60 5.64 -2.61
CA LEU A 106 -5.55 5.78 -1.51
C LEU A 106 -6.96 6.05 -2.00
N LYS A 107 -7.12 6.90 -3.02
CA LYS A 107 -8.44 7.21 -3.60
C LYS A 107 -9.10 5.95 -4.14
N PHE A 108 -8.38 5.16 -4.92
CA PHE A 108 -8.90 3.91 -5.49
C PHE A 108 -9.21 2.87 -4.42
N TYR A 109 -8.34 2.75 -3.42
CA TYR A 109 -8.56 1.86 -2.30
C TYR A 109 -9.81 2.25 -1.50
N LEU A 110 -9.98 3.53 -1.13
CA LEU A 110 -11.17 3.98 -0.38
C LEU A 110 -12.46 3.85 -1.20
N GLN A 111 -12.40 3.99 -2.52
CA GLN A 111 -13.54 3.72 -3.39
C GLN A 111 -13.94 2.24 -3.36
N ASP A 112 -12.98 1.33 -3.51
CA ASP A 112 -13.23 -0.12 -3.41
C ASP A 112 -13.77 -0.49 -2.01
N MET A 113 -13.22 0.12 -0.96
CA MET A 113 -13.69 -0.09 0.41
C MET A 113 -15.06 0.50 0.66
N TRP A 114 -15.43 1.61 0.03
CA TRP A 114 -16.78 2.15 0.10
C TRP A 114 -17.80 1.15 -0.47
N GLU A 115 -17.51 0.60 -1.65
CA GLU A 115 -18.40 -0.36 -2.32
C GLU A 115 -18.52 -1.69 -1.57
N LYS A 116 -17.46 -2.11 -0.89
CA LYS A 116 -17.39 -3.38 -0.15
C LYS A 116 -17.65 -3.22 1.35
N ALA A 117 -17.82 -2.00 1.85
CA ALA A 117 -17.94 -1.71 3.28
C ALA A 117 -19.09 -2.52 3.88
N LYS A 118 -18.77 -3.30 4.90
CA LYS A 118 -19.78 -3.91 5.76
C LYS A 118 -20.37 -2.84 6.68
N ALA A 119 -21.48 -3.20 7.35
CA ALA A 119 -22.09 -2.34 8.36
C ALA A 119 -21.02 -1.88 9.38
N PRO A 120 -21.07 -0.60 9.81
CA PRO A 120 -20.10 -0.08 10.77
C PRO A 120 -20.07 -0.90 12.05
N VAL A 121 -18.87 -1.27 12.51
CA VAL A 121 -18.70 -2.13 13.69
C VAL A 121 -18.69 -1.36 15.00
N ALA A 122 -18.47 -0.04 14.92
CA ALA A 122 -18.43 0.86 16.07
C ALA A 122 -18.91 2.26 15.68
N LEU A 123 -19.42 2.99 16.67
CA LEU A 123 -19.93 4.36 16.54
C LEU A 123 -19.31 5.23 17.62
N PHE A 124 -18.83 6.40 17.24
CA PHE A 124 -18.18 7.37 18.10
C PHE A 124 -18.78 8.75 17.90
N SER A 125 -18.74 9.57 18.95
CA SER A 125 -19.14 10.97 18.86
C SER A 125 -17.99 11.85 18.40
N THR A 126 -16.75 11.47 18.70
CA THR A 126 -15.55 12.26 18.36
C THR A 126 -14.48 11.43 17.68
N ARG A 127 -13.56 12.10 16.99
CA ARG A 127 -12.43 11.45 16.34
C ARG A 127 -11.45 10.92 17.38
N GLU A 128 -11.25 11.66 18.45
CA GLU A 128 -10.35 11.32 19.55
C GLU A 128 -10.77 10.02 20.24
N GLU A 129 -12.08 9.81 20.44
CA GLU A 129 -12.64 8.54 20.92
C GLU A 129 -12.32 7.38 19.98
N ALA A 130 -12.59 7.56 18.68
CA ALA A 130 -12.35 6.53 17.68
C ALA A 130 -10.85 6.16 17.57
N GLU A 131 -9.97 7.15 17.61
CA GLU A 131 -8.53 6.93 17.60
C GLU A 131 -8.05 6.22 18.87
N THR A 132 -8.62 6.55 20.03
CA THR A 132 -8.33 5.86 21.29
C THR A 132 -8.75 4.40 21.22
N TRP A 133 -9.99 4.14 20.78
CA TRP A 133 -10.49 2.78 20.55
C TRP A 133 -9.59 1.98 19.62
N LEU A 134 -9.13 2.57 18.51
CA LEU A 134 -8.27 1.90 17.54
C LEU A 134 -6.88 1.58 18.12
N ARG A 135 -6.32 2.50 18.92
CA ARG A 135 -5.03 2.31 19.60
C ARG A 135 -5.09 1.18 20.63
N GLU A 136 -6.20 1.05 21.34
CA GLU A 136 -6.39 0.06 22.41
C GLU A 136 -6.66 -1.36 21.88
N GLN A 137 -6.96 -1.53 20.59
CA GLN A 137 -7.10 -2.87 20.01
C GLN A 137 -5.77 -3.64 20.07
N PRO A 138 -5.72 -4.81 20.74
CA PRO A 138 -4.51 -5.64 20.82
C PRO A 138 -4.05 -6.10 19.44
N GLU A 139 -5.00 -6.51 18.62
CA GLU A 139 -4.83 -6.81 17.20
C GLU A 139 -5.93 -6.04 16.45
N PRO A 140 -5.62 -4.84 15.95
CA PRO A 140 -6.58 -4.02 15.24
C PRO A 140 -7.16 -4.79 14.06
N PRO A 141 -8.45 -4.64 13.76
CA PRO A 141 -8.97 -5.14 12.51
C PRO A 141 -8.13 -4.58 11.35
N ARG A 142 -7.78 -5.44 10.37
CA ARG A 142 -7.02 -5.03 9.16
C ARG A 142 -7.65 -3.79 8.53
N GLN A 143 -8.97 -3.85 8.39
CA GLN A 143 -9.81 -2.76 7.97
C GLN A 143 -11.26 -2.99 8.43
N VAL A 144 -11.90 -1.97 9.00
CA VAL A 144 -13.32 -1.99 9.34
C VAL A 144 -13.95 -0.62 9.15
N ALA A 145 -15.21 -0.60 8.74
CA ALA A 145 -16.00 0.62 8.73
C ALA A 145 -16.43 0.98 10.17
N ILE A 146 -16.34 2.26 10.51
CA ILE A 146 -16.83 2.85 11.76
C ILE A 146 -17.60 4.14 11.44
N LEU A 147 -18.40 4.62 12.39
CA LEU A 147 -19.02 5.95 12.31
C LEU A 147 -18.40 6.89 13.33
N ILE A 148 -18.12 8.12 12.92
CA ILE A 148 -17.71 9.21 13.79
C ILE A 148 -18.64 10.37 13.50
N ASP A 149 -19.45 10.77 14.48
CA ASP A 149 -20.47 11.82 14.32
C ASP A 149 -21.38 11.56 13.10
N GLY A 150 -21.81 10.30 12.95
CA GLY A 150 -22.63 9.83 11.82
C GLY A 150 -21.93 9.77 10.47
N LYS A 151 -20.65 10.16 10.37
CA LYS A 151 -19.86 10.09 9.13
C LYS A 151 -19.06 8.78 9.07
N PRO A 152 -19.03 8.10 7.92
CA PRO A 152 -18.28 6.86 7.76
C PRO A 152 -16.77 7.09 7.65
N TYR A 153 -16.02 6.25 8.36
CA TYR A 153 -14.56 6.17 8.30
C TYR A 153 -14.12 4.71 8.17
N LEU A 154 -12.98 4.50 7.53
CA LEU A 154 -12.27 3.24 7.53
C LEU A 154 -11.21 3.31 8.63
N ALA A 155 -11.35 2.47 9.65
CA ALA A 155 -10.26 2.19 10.56
C ALA A 155 -9.36 1.14 9.92
N ALA A 156 -8.10 1.51 9.66
CA ALA A 156 -7.14 0.73 8.92
C ALA A 156 -5.87 0.50 9.74
N TRP A 157 -5.27 -0.69 9.59
CA TRP A 157 -4.02 -1.05 10.24
C TRP A 157 -2.95 -1.47 9.23
N HIS A 158 -1.97 -0.60 9.06
CA HIS A 158 -0.73 -0.86 8.32
C HIS A 158 0.22 -1.67 9.19
N HIS A 159 -0.06 -2.97 9.33
CA HIS A 159 0.61 -3.83 10.31
C HIS A 159 2.15 -3.86 10.17
N ARG A 160 2.68 -3.75 8.94
CA ARG A 160 4.13 -3.78 8.71
C ARG A 160 4.86 -2.61 9.37
N ILE A 161 4.27 -1.43 9.31
CA ILE A 161 4.82 -0.21 9.92
C ILE A 161 4.13 0.12 11.26
N GLN A 162 3.27 -0.79 11.75
CA GLN A 162 2.50 -0.66 12.98
C GLN A 162 1.66 0.63 13.06
N LEU A 163 1.26 1.18 11.91
CA LEU A 163 0.51 2.42 11.83
C LEU A 163 -1.00 2.13 11.84
N ARG A 164 -1.70 2.75 12.78
CA ARG A 164 -3.16 2.76 12.89
C ARG A 164 -3.66 4.10 12.39
N ILE A 165 -4.63 4.10 11.49
CA ILE A 165 -5.09 5.33 10.85
C ILE A 165 -6.59 5.26 10.53
N LEU A 166 -7.24 6.42 10.59
CA LEU A 166 -8.63 6.62 10.22
C LEU A 166 -8.69 7.38 8.90
N TYR A 167 -9.21 6.73 7.87
CA TYR A 167 -9.47 7.37 6.59
C TYR A 167 -10.95 7.75 6.48
N PRO A 168 -11.28 8.99 6.09
CA PRO A 168 -12.65 9.32 5.71
C PRO A 168 -13.11 8.40 4.59
N LEU A 169 -14.25 7.73 4.77
CA LEU A 169 -14.89 6.98 3.69
C LEU A 169 -15.90 7.91 3.03
N THR A 170 -15.50 8.55 1.95
CA THR A 170 -16.42 9.37 1.16
C THR A 170 -17.00 8.54 0.02
N PRO A 171 -18.27 8.75 -0.36
CA PRO A 171 -18.79 8.18 -1.59
C PRO A 171 -17.90 8.61 -2.77
N PRO A 172 -17.69 7.74 -3.77
CA PRO A 172 -16.98 8.13 -4.97
C PRO A 172 -17.67 9.34 -5.60
N GLU A 173 -16.86 10.32 -6.01
CA GLU A 173 -17.33 11.47 -6.76
C GLU A 173 -18.08 10.98 -8.00
N ALA A 174 -19.33 11.45 -8.19
CA ALA A 174 -20.12 11.05 -9.33
C ALA A 174 -19.34 11.35 -10.62
N ALA A 175 -19.22 10.36 -11.50
CA ALA A 175 -18.60 10.58 -12.80
C ALA A 175 -19.31 11.76 -13.50
N PRO A 176 -18.58 12.73 -14.08
CA PRO A 176 -19.22 13.78 -14.84
C PRO A 176 -20.02 13.13 -15.98
N THR A 177 -21.33 13.35 -15.96
CA THR A 177 -22.28 12.98 -17.01
C THR A 177 -21.99 13.68 -18.33
#